data_AF-A0A3D8YHK3-F1
#
_entry.id   AF-A0A3D8YHK3-F1
#
_cell.length_a   1.000
_cell.length_b   1.000
_cell.length_c   1.000
_cell.angle_alpha   90.00
_cell.angle_beta   90.00
_cell.angle_gamma   90.00
#
_symmetry.space_group_name_H-M   'P 1'
#
loop_
_entity.id
_entity.type
_entity.pdbx_description
1 polymer ?
#
loop_
_entity_poly.entity_id
_entity_poly.type
_entity_poly.pdbx_seq_one_letter_code
_entity_poly.pdbx_strand_id
1 'polypeptide(L)'
;MIVVTLLIAGQKSYGQNFNAELRKLNGQIDAARKSGKLTEVEYGKLKREQEIIKLAIEKANADNVMTPAEKNKIHSKIVRSKKRLAKYKTNREIY
;
A
#
# COMPACT_ATOMS: atom_id res chain seq x y z
N MET A 1 31.60 0.03 37.77
CA MET A 1 30.72 -0.87 37.00
C MET A 1 29.46 -0.11 36.64
N ILE A 2 29.26 0.21 35.35
CA ILE A 2 28.05 0.89 34.88
C ILE A 2 27.21 -0.16 34.17
N VAL A 3 26.08 -0.51 34.78
CA VAL A 3 25.06 -1.38 34.20
C VAL A 3 24.25 -0.54 33.23
N VAL A 4 24.48 -0.70 31.92
CA VAL A 4 23.65 -0.09 30.87
C VAL A 4 22.48 -1.02 30.64
N THR A 5 21.35 -0.70 31.27
CA THR A 5 20.08 -1.41 31.06
C THR A 5 19.53 -1.00 29.69
N LEU A 6 19.64 -1.90 28.70
CA LEU A 6 19.00 -1.73 27.40
C LEU A 6 17.48 -1.73 27.58
N LEU A 7 16.84 -0.57 27.39
CA LEU A 7 15.39 -0.48 27.20
C LEU A 7 15.05 -1.09 25.83
N ILE A 8 14.65 -2.35 25.81
CA ILE A 8 13.97 -2.94 24.66
C ILE A 8 12.55 -2.37 24.65
N ALA A 9 12.38 -1.24 23.97
CA ALA A 9 11.07 -0.73 23.64
C ALA A 9 10.38 -1.75 22.71
N GLY A 10 9.58 -2.62 23.29
CA GLY A 10 8.69 -3.52 22.55
C GLY A 10 7.79 -2.69 21.65
N GLN A 11 8.12 -2.64 20.36
CA GLN A 11 7.27 -2.02 19.37
C GLN A 11 5.97 -2.81 19.34
N LYS A 12 4.90 -2.23 19.89
CA LYS A 12 3.54 -2.76 19.77
C LYS A 12 3.29 -3.00 18.28
N SER A 13 3.22 -4.26 17.88
CA SER A 13 2.85 -4.66 16.53
C SER A 13 1.38 -4.31 16.34
N TYR A 14 1.10 -3.05 15.95
CA TYR A 14 -0.14 -2.73 15.25
C TYR A 14 -0.15 -3.63 14.02
N GLY A 15 -0.89 -4.73 14.07
CA GLY A 15 -0.93 -5.70 12.99
C GLY A 15 -1.24 -4.98 11.68
N GLN A 16 -0.32 -5.02 10.72
CA GLN A 16 -0.52 -4.40 9.41
C GLN A 16 -1.72 -5.05 8.72
N ASN A 17 -2.83 -4.31 8.64
CA ASN A 17 -4.02 -4.76 7.93
C ASN A 17 -3.95 -4.29 6.48
N PHE A 18 -3.24 -5.07 5.65
CA PHE A 18 -3.06 -4.75 4.24
C PHE A 18 -4.37 -4.70 3.45
N ASN A 19 -5.37 -5.48 3.83
CA ASN A 19 -6.69 -5.45 3.19
C ASN A 19 -7.39 -4.11 3.42
N ALA A 20 -7.35 -3.59 4.65
CA ALA A 20 -7.89 -2.26 4.97
C ALA A 20 -7.12 -1.15 4.25
N GLU A 21 -5.80 -1.24 4.19
CA GLU A 21 -4.98 -0.29 3.43
C GLU A 21 -5.27 -0.31 1.93
N LEU A 22 -5.40 -1.49 1.33
CA LEU A 22 -5.72 -1.66 -0.08
C LEU A 22 -7.11 -1.10 -0.40
N ARG A 23 -8.10 -1.37 0.47
CA ARG A 23 -9.45 -0.82 0.34
C ARG A 23 -9.45 0.70 0.40
N LYS A 24 -8.71 1.28 1.34
CA LYS A 24 -8.56 2.74 1.46
C LYS A 24 -7.91 3.33 0.21
N LEU A 25 -6.85 2.72 -0.31
CA LEU A 25 -6.16 3.16 -1.50
C LEU A 25 -7.08 3.09 -2.74
N ASN A 26 -7.82 1.99 -2.93
CA ASN A 26 -8.84 1.87 -3.97
C ASN A 26 -9.84 3.03 -3.92
N GLY A 27 -10.40 3.35 -2.73
CA GLY A 27 -11.32 4.48 -2.59
C GLY A 27 -10.70 5.83 -2.97
N GLN A 28 -9.41 6.04 -2.68
CA GLN A 28 -8.69 7.25 -3.09
C GLN A 28 -8.45 7.33 -4.60
N ILE A 29 -8.26 6.19 -5.26
CA ILE A 29 -8.11 6.09 -6.72
C ILE A 29 -9.44 6.40 -7.39
N ASP A 30 -10.52 5.76 -6.92
CA ASP A 30 -11.87 5.95 -7.47
C ASP A 30 -12.34 7.41 -7.31
N ALA A 31 -12.11 8.01 -6.14
CA ALA A 31 -12.41 9.43 -5.91
C ALA A 31 -11.58 10.36 -6.81
N ALA A 32 -10.32 10.02 -7.09
CA ALA A 32 -9.48 10.81 -7.99
C ALA A 32 -9.99 10.72 -9.44
N ARG A 33 -10.42 9.54 -9.91
CA ARG A 33 -11.05 9.39 -11.23
C ARG A 33 -12.36 10.18 -11.34
N LYS A 34 -13.23 10.08 -10.33
CA LYS A 34 -14.50 10.81 -10.27
C LYS A 34 -14.32 12.32 -10.26
N SER A 35 -13.27 12.82 -9.63
CA SER A 35 -12.94 14.26 -9.61
C SER A 35 -12.13 14.74 -10.82
N GLY A 36 -11.99 13.92 -11.86
CA GLY A 36 -11.25 14.28 -13.08
C GLY A 36 -9.73 14.37 -12.91
N LYS A 37 -9.18 13.95 -11.78
CA LYS A 37 -7.74 14.01 -11.47
C LYS A 37 -6.93 12.84 -12.03
N LEU A 38 -7.61 11.91 -12.70
CA LEU A 38 -6.99 10.76 -13.38
C LEU A 38 -7.64 10.61 -14.74
N THR A 39 -6.81 10.39 -15.76
CA THR A 39 -7.25 9.88 -17.05
C THR A 39 -7.68 8.41 -16.94
N GLU A 40 -8.41 7.90 -17.94
CA GLU A 40 -8.76 6.47 -18.00
C GLU A 40 -7.52 5.56 -18.01
N VAL A 41 -6.46 5.97 -18.70
CA VAL A 41 -5.21 5.21 -18.78
C VAL A 41 -4.52 5.13 -17.42
N GLU A 42 -4.46 6.24 -16.69
CA GLU A 42 -3.86 6.29 -15.35
C GLU A 42 -4.67 5.51 -14.31
N TYR A 43 -6.00 5.65 -14.37
CA TYR A 43 -6.93 4.88 -13.55
C TYR A 43 -6.74 3.38 -13.80
N GLY A 44 -6.74 2.94 -15.07
CA GLY A 44 -6.50 1.54 -15.44
C GLY A 44 -5.14 1.02 -14.96
N LYS A 45 -4.08 1.82 -15.05
CA LYS A 45 -2.76 1.46 -14.48
C LYS A 45 -2.83 1.23 -12.97
N LEU A 46 -3.48 2.14 -12.24
CA LEU A 46 -3.63 2.03 -10.79
C LEU A 46 -4.48 0.81 -10.40
N LYS A 47 -5.60 0.54 -11.10
CA LYS A 47 -6.42 -0.66 -10.84
C LYS A 47 -5.65 -1.95 -11.03
N ARG A 48 -4.83 -2.06 -12.08
CA ARG A 48 -3.93 -3.22 -12.26
C ARG A 48 -2.95 -3.39 -11.10
N GLU A 49 -2.41 -2.30 -10.55
CA GLU A 49 -1.56 -2.39 -9.35
C GLU A 49 -2.33 -2.90 -8.14
N GLN A 50 -3.60 -2.51 -7.96
CA GLN A 50 -4.43 -2.99 -6.86
C GLN A 50 -4.67 -4.50 -6.93
N GLU A 51 -4.93 -5.04 -8.13
CA GLU A 51 -5.06 -6.48 -8.34
C GLU A 51 -3.76 -7.23 -8.03
N ILE A 52 -2.61 -6.68 -8.44
CA ILE A 52 -1.29 -7.28 -8.13
C ILE A 52 -1.04 -7.28 -6.61
N ILE A 53 -1.44 -6.23 -5.89
CA ILE A 53 -1.30 -6.17 -4.43
C ILE A 53 -2.25 -7.17 -3.77
N LYS A 54 -3.51 -7.25 -4.23
CA LYS A 54 -4.50 -8.22 -3.74
C LYS A 54 -3.99 -9.66 -3.87
N LEU A 55 -3.49 -10.03 -5.05
CA LEU A 55 -2.88 -11.34 -5.29
C LEU A 55 -1.68 -11.59 -4.36
N ALA A 56 -0.86 -10.58 -4.08
CA ALA A 56 0.27 -10.72 -3.16
C ALA A 56 -0.19 -10.95 -1.72
N ILE A 57 -1.28 -10.30 -1.28
CA ILE A 57 -1.89 -10.51 0.03
C ILE A 57 -2.47 -11.92 0.12
N GLU A 58 -3.23 -12.35 -0.90
CA GLU A 58 -3.83 -13.69 -0.94
C GLU A 58 -2.76 -14.78 -0.89
N LYS A 59 -1.69 -14.66 -1.68
CA LYS A 59 -0.57 -15.60 -1.68
C LYS A 59 0.12 -15.67 -0.32
N ALA A 60 0.38 -14.52 0.32
CA ALA A 60 1.03 -14.46 1.62
C ALA A 60 0.11 -14.89 2.78
N ASN A 61 -1.19 -14.98 2.56
CA ASN A 61 -2.15 -15.48 3.54
C ASN A 61 -2.51 -16.96 3.32
N ALA A 62 -2.02 -17.60 2.26
CA ALA A 62 -2.45 -18.95 1.87
C ALA A 62 -2.13 -20.01 2.94
N ASP A 63 -1.03 -19.83 3.66
CA ASP A 63 -0.59 -20.68 4.78
C ASP A 63 -1.02 -20.14 6.16
N ASN A 64 -1.88 -19.11 6.18
CA ASN A 64 -2.29 -18.35 7.36
C ASN A 64 -1.14 -17.68 8.14
N VAL A 65 0.06 -17.57 7.56
CA VAL A 65 1.24 -16.99 8.21
C VAL A 65 1.99 -16.06 7.25
N MET A 66 1.75 -14.75 7.37
CA MET A 66 2.56 -13.77 6.64
C MET A 66 3.95 -13.60 7.25
N THR A 67 4.99 -13.99 6.50
CA THR A 67 6.39 -13.75 6.88
C THR A 67 6.74 -12.25 6.83
N PRO A 68 7.78 -11.80 7.57
CA PRO A 68 8.26 -10.42 7.48
C PRO A 68 8.64 -9.99 6.06
N ALA A 69 9.21 -10.89 5.27
CA ALA A 69 9.58 -10.62 3.88
C ALA A 69 8.36 -10.34 3.00
N GLU A 70 7.28 -11.11 3.16
CA GLU A 70 6.02 -10.91 2.43
C GLU A 70 5.32 -9.62 2.85
N LYS A 71 5.28 -9.34 4.16
CA LYS A 71 4.77 -8.07 4.70
C LYS A 71 5.49 -6.89 4.06
N ASN A 72 6.83 -6.92 4.04
CA ASN A 72 7.65 -5.88 3.43
C ASN A 72 7.40 -5.74 1.91
N LYS A 73 7.24 -6.87 1.21
CA LYS A 73 6.94 -6.91 -0.22
C LYS A 73 5.58 -6.27 -0.52
N ILE A 74 4.54 -6.62 0.23
CA ILE A 74 3.19 -6.06 0.09
C ILE A 74 3.22 -4.57 0.43
N HIS A 75 3.80 -4.19 1.57
CA HIS A 75 3.94 -2.80 1.99
C HIS A 75 4.63 -1.95 0.90
N SER A 76 5.73 -2.45 0.36
CA SER A 76 6.46 -1.74 -0.70
C SER A 76 5.64 -1.57 -1.99
N LYS A 77 4.74 -2.50 -2.32
CA LYS A 77 3.82 -2.35 -3.46
C LYS A 77 2.77 -1.27 -3.18
N ILE A 78 2.19 -1.27 -1.98
CA ILE A 78 1.23 -0.25 -1.54
C ILE A 78 1.88 1.15 -1.59
N VAL A 79 3.08 1.30 -1.04
CA VAL A 79 3.82 2.59 -1.04
C VAL A 79 4.09 3.07 -2.46
N ARG A 80 4.51 2.19 -3.37
CA ARG A 80 4.73 2.57 -4.78
C ARG A 80 3.45 3.04 -5.45
N SER A 81 2.34 2.33 -5.23
CA SER A 81 1.05 2.73 -5.80
C SER A 81 0.53 4.06 -5.22
N LYS A 82 0.69 4.28 -3.91
CA LYS A 82 0.42 5.58 -3.26
C LYS A 82 1.24 6.73 -3.88
N LYS A 83 2.55 6.51 -4.08
CA LYS A 83 3.44 7.50 -4.74
C LYS A 83 2.99 7.80 -6.17
N ARG A 84 2.59 6.78 -6.93
CA ARG A 84 2.08 6.95 -8.29
C ARG A 84 0.78 7.73 -8.33
N LEU A 85 -0.17 7.42 -7.46
CA LEU A 85 -1.42 8.18 -7.33
C LEU A 85 -1.14 9.65 -7.01
N ALA A 86 -0.20 9.93 -6.10
CA ALA A 86 0.20 11.30 -5.78
C ALA A 86 0.78 12.01 -7.01
N LYS A 87 1.67 11.35 -7.76
CA LYS A 87 2.25 11.90 -9.00
C LYS A 87 1.18 12.27 -10.02
N TYR A 88 0.19 11.40 -10.25
CA TYR A 88 -0.89 11.69 -11.20
C TYR A 88 -1.79 12.83 -10.72
N LYS A 89 -2.12 12.89 -9.43
CA LYS A 89 -2.90 14.01 -8.86
C LYS A 89 -2.24 15.37 -9.02
N THR A 90 -0.91 15.41 -9.06
CA THR A 90 -0.13 16.64 -9.24
C THR A 90 0.26 16.89 -10.70
N ASN A 91 0.02 15.94 -11.59
CA ASN A 91 0.35 16.09 -13.00
C ASN A 91 -0.63 17.08 -13.63
N ARG A 92 -0.16 18.30 -13.93
CA ARG A 92 -0.95 19.39 -14.53
C ARG A 92 -1.22 19.19 -16.02
N GLU A 93 -0.75 18.09 -16.60
CA GLU A 93 -1.13 17.64 -17.95
C GLU A 93 -2.57 17.12 -17.92
N ILE A 94 -3.52 18.05 -17.72
CA ILE A 94 -4.92 17.84 -18.07
C ILE A 94 -4.94 17.90 -19.60
N TYR A 95 -5.09 16.74 -20.24
CA TYR A 95 -5.33 16.61 -21.68
C TYR A 95 -6.78 16.99 -22.01
#